data_AF-A0A135VID6-F1
#
_entry.id   AF-A0A135VID6-F1
#
_cell.length_a   1.000
_cell.length_b   1.000
_cell.length_c   1.000
_cell.angle_alpha   90.00
_cell.angle_beta   90.00
_cell.angle_gamma   90.00
#
_symmetry.space_group_name_H-M   'P 1'
#
loop_
_entity.id
_entity.type
_entity.pdbx_description
1 polymer ?
#
loop_
_entity_poly.entity_id
_entity_poly.type
_entity_poly.pdbx_seq_one_letter_code
_entity_poly.pdbx_strand_id
1 'polypeptide(L)'
;MTRFTLRYVASDGEKYQVEKDDHFTEIDLSETSIKSISLEPLGQCSKLEKLNLNTNLIDEIDLTPLSFCSSLKILSMTSNELTQIDINPLSNCFALQALEISDNRLTEIDLSPLSKCPELRWLYISDNRLKELDLNPLRGLSKLQYLVLSGNLLREIDLRPLAHARDLRYVHLNENSFQTIDISVLFHFDNLESFIVDESVVLIANHKLKHLHYFPDPINERLEEVQWSHEVPESSSTS
;
A
#
# COMPACT_ATOMS: atom_id res chain seq x y z
N MET A 1 -20.39 22.41 16.64
CA MET A 1 -19.02 22.62 16.15
C MET A 1 -18.11 22.47 17.35
N THR A 2 -17.55 21.28 17.49
CA THR A 2 -16.63 20.95 18.57
C THR A 2 -15.24 21.30 18.08
N ARG A 3 -14.62 22.30 18.68
CA ARG A 3 -13.21 22.61 18.42
C ARG A 3 -12.33 21.63 19.17
N PHE A 4 -11.21 21.29 18.56
CA PHE A 4 -10.19 20.47 19.18
C PHE A 4 -8.81 20.91 18.77
N THR A 5 -7.81 20.39 19.47
CA THR A 5 -6.43 20.80 19.32
C THR A 5 -5.57 19.58 19.10
N LEU A 6 -4.96 19.48 17.92
CA LEU A 6 -3.87 18.54 17.68
C LEU A 6 -2.59 19.12 18.27
N ARG A 7 -1.84 18.28 18.99
CA ARG A 7 -0.57 18.66 19.60
C ARG A 7 0.53 17.76 19.07
N TYR A 8 1.65 18.37 18.73
CA TYR A 8 2.82 17.66 18.22
C TYR A 8 4.11 18.28 18.75
N VAL A 9 5.17 17.49 18.73
CA VAL A 9 6.55 17.91 19.02
C VAL A 9 7.30 17.92 17.70
N ALA A 10 7.94 19.03 17.36
CA ALA A 10 8.76 19.12 16.15
C ALA A 10 10.20 18.66 16.40
N SER A 11 11.03 18.64 15.36
CA SER A 11 12.43 18.21 15.42
C SER A 11 13.32 19.04 16.34
N ASP A 12 12.96 20.30 16.59
CA ASP A 12 13.64 21.19 17.54
C ASP A 12 13.30 20.88 19.01
N GLY A 13 12.34 19.98 19.26
CA GLY A 13 11.82 19.64 20.57
C GLY A 13 10.72 20.58 21.07
N GLU A 14 10.37 21.62 20.31
CA GLU A 14 9.31 22.56 20.65
C GLU A 14 7.93 21.93 20.44
N LYS A 15 6.99 22.37 21.28
CA LYS A 15 5.61 21.89 21.26
C LYS A 15 4.74 22.85 20.49
N TYR A 16 4.06 22.32 19.48
CA TYR A 16 3.14 23.07 18.64
C TYR A 16 1.74 22.54 18.81
N GLN A 17 0.78 23.38 18.45
CA GLN A 17 -0.63 23.03 18.49
C GLN A 17 -1.37 23.64 17.30
N VAL A 18 -2.30 22.87 16.75
CA VAL A 18 -3.17 23.31 15.65
C VAL A 18 -4.60 23.13 16.10
N GLU A 19 -5.34 24.24 16.13
CA GLU A 19 -6.78 24.20 16.37
C GLU A 19 -7.50 23.78 15.09
N LYS A 20 -8.40 22.82 15.23
CA LYS A 20 -9.29 22.31 14.17
C LYS A 20 -10.70 22.19 14.75
N ASP A 21 -11.63 21.81 13.89
CA ASP A 21 -13.01 21.51 14.26
C ASP A 21 -13.49 20.20 13.63
N ASP A 22 -14.58 19.67 14.18
CA ASP A 22 -15.22 18.42 13.77
C ASP A 22 -15.89 18.43 12.37
N HIS A 23 -15.84 19.56 11.63
CA HIS A 23 -16.36 19.66 10.27
C HIS A 23 -15.28 19.53 9.20
N PHE A 24 -14.00 19.60 9.56
CA PHE A 24 -12.92 19.37 8.60
C PHE A 24 -12.98 17.94 8.05
N THR A 25 -13.09 17.85 6.73
CA THR A 25 -12.95 16.60 5.97
C THR A 25 -11.49 16.30 5.66
N GLU A 26 -10.61 17.29 5.76
CA GLU A 26 -9.19 17.14 5.46
C GLU A 26 -8.33 17.80 6.53
N ILE A 27 -7.35 17.07 7.02
CA ILE A 27 -6.31 17.57 7.91
C ILE A 27 -4.99 17.34 7.23
N ASP A 28 -4.35 18.45 6.88
CA ASP A 28 -3.00 18.47 6.32
C ASP A 28 -2.02 19.02 7.35
N LEU A 29 -1.01 18.21 7.67
CA LEU A 29 0.12 18.50 8.54
C LEU A 29 1.43 18.06 7.88
N SER A 30 1.47 17.95 6.54
CA SER A 30 2.70 17.63 5.83
C SER A 30 3.74 18.74 5.96
N GLU A 31 5.03 18.38 5.91
CA GLU A 31 6.14 19.35 5.92
C GLU A 31 6.18 20.24 7.16
N THR A 32 5.75 19.74 8.33
CA THR A 32 5.73 20.50 9.59
C THR A 32 6.83 20.09 10.57
N SER A 33 7.78 19.27 10.11
CA SER A 33 8.89 18.73 10.90
C SER A 33 8.43 17.98 12.16
N ILE A 34 7.25 17.35 12.13
CA ILE A 34 6.70 16.57 13.25
C ILE A 34 7.63 15.41 13.56
N LYS A 35 8.06 15.31 14.81
CA LYS A 35 8.72 14.11 15.34
C LYS A 35 7.73 13.19 16.05
N SER A 36 6.78 13.75 16.80
CA SER A 36 5.70 12.97 17.40
C SER A 36 4.40 13.77 17.47
N ILE A 37 3.27 13.09 17.28
CA ILE A 37 1.95 13.69 17.26
C ILE A 37 0.95 12.78 17.98
N SER A 38 0.04 13.38 18.75
CA SER A 38 -1.11 12.66 19.30
C SER A 38 -2.33 12.84 18.40
N LEU A 39 -2.84 11.72 17.88
CA LEU A 39 -4.05 11.69 17.05
C LEU A 39 -5.35 11.52 17.87
N GLU A 40 -5.28 11.45 19.20
CA GLU A 40 -6.47 11.23 20.06
C GLU A 40 -7.67 12.14 19.72
N PRO A 41 -7.47 13.46 19.47
CA PRO A 41 -8.56 14.35 19.11
C PRO A 41 -9.26 14.02 17.79
N LEU A 42 -8.69 13.17 16.93
CA LEU A 42 -9.32 12.72 15.70
C LEU A 42 -10.39 11.66 15.94
N GLY A 43 -10.44 11.02 17.13
CA GLY A 43 -11.46 10.01 17.45
C GLY A 43 -12.90 10.52 17.41
N GLN A 44 -13.12 11.83 17.45
CA GLN A 44 -14.44 12.48 17.28
C GLN A 44 -14.72 12.92 15.82
N CYS A 45 -13.73 12.85 14.93
CA CYS A 45 -13.80 13.38 13.57
C CYS A 45 -14.38 12.35 12.59
N SER A 46 -15.61 11.90 12.83
CA SER A 46 -16.29 10.89 11.98
C SER A 46 -16.46 11.27 10.50
N LYS A 47 -16.32 12.57 10.17
CA LYS A 47 -16.36 13.12 8.81
C LYS A 47 -15.00 13.30 8.15
N LEU A 48 -13.90 12.98 8.85
CA LEU A 48 -12.57 13.09 8.28
C LEU A 48 -12.43 12.15 7.08
N GLU A 49 -12.09 12.69 5.93
CA GLU A 49 -11.89 11.98 4.67
C GLU A 49 -10.39 11.86 4.31
N LYS A 50 -9.56 12.82 4.72
CA LYS A 50 -8.12 12.81 4.42
C LYS A 50 -7.28 13.22 5.63
N LEU A 51 -6.27 12.43 5.94
CA LEU A 51 -5.18 12.78 6.85
C LEU A 51 -3.86 12.72 6.09
N ASN A 52 -3.19 13.86 5.98
CA ASN A 52 -1.88 13.98 5.35
C ASN A 52 -0.83 14.35 6.41
N LEU A 53 0.16 13.47 6.58
CA LEU A 53 1.30 13.58 7.49
C LEU A 53 2.64 13.45 6.74
N ASN A 54 2.62 13.66 5.42
CA ASN A 54 3.80 13.46 4.58
C ASN A 54 4.98 14.35 4.95
N THR A 55 6.18 13.88 4.65
CA THR A 55 7.41 14.68 4.76
C THR A 55 7.57 15.25 6.18
N ASN A 56 7.61 14.35 7.15
CA ASN A 56 7.86 14.65 8.54
C ASN A 56 8.98 13.73 9.06
N LEU A 57 9.15 13.66 10.38
CA LEU A 57 10.21 12.89 11.06
C LEU A 57 9.58 11.92 12.06
N ILE A 58 8.38 11.40 11.75
CA ILE A 58 7.61 10.51 12.62
C ILE A 58 8.28 9.14 12.59
N ASP A 59 8.75 8.67 13.74
CA ASP A 59 9.34 7.34 13.94
C ASP A 59 8.35 6.33 14.53
N GLU A 60 7.35 6.82 15.28
CA GLU A 60 6.24 6.04 15.85
C GLU A 60 4.92 6.83 15.78
N ILE A 61 3.80 6.14 15.53
CA ILE A 61 2.46 6.75 15.51
C ILE A 61 1.38 5.78 15.98
N ASP A 62 0.48 6.26 16.82
CA ASP A 62 -0.73 5.52 17.24
C ASP A 62 -1.93 5.89 16.34
N LEU A 63 -2.35 4.93 15.52
CA LEU A 63 -3.51 5.08 14.63
C LEU A 63 -4.85 4.72 15.29
N THR A 64 -4.88 4.29 16.56
CA THR A 64 -6.10 3.87 17.27
C THR A 64 -7.26 4.86 17.13
N PRO A 65 -7.05 6.19 17.23
CA PRO A 65 -8.12 7.18 17.06
C PRO A 65 -8.78 7.15 15.67
N LEU A 66 -8.08 6.69 14.63
CA LEU A 66 -8.64 6.59 13.28
C LEU A 66 -9.69 5.48 13.15
N SER A 67 -9.77 4.56 14.11
CA SER A 67 -10.83 3.52 14.14
C SER A 67 -12.25 4.09 14.24
N PHE A 68 -12.38 5.38 14.60
CA PHE A 68 -13.66 6.12 14.64
C PHE A 68 -13.89 6.98 13.38
N CYS A 69 -12.92 7.05 12.46
CA CYS A 69 -12.97 7.86 11.24
C CYS A 69 -13.47 7.02 10.05
N SER A 70 -14.71 6.51 10.11
CA SER A 70 -15.25 5.61 9.06
C SER A 70 -15.37 6.24 7.67
N SER A 71 -15.34 7.57 7.58
CA SER A 71 -15.34 8.33 6.32
C SER A 71 -13.94 8.51 5.72
N LEU A 72 -12.87 8.04 6.38
CA LEU A 72 -11.50 8.22 5.93
C LEU A 72 -11.28 7.52 4.59
N LYS A 73 -10.85 8.29 3.59
CA LYS A 73 -10.56 7.85 2.22
C LYS A 73 -9.07 7.80 1.96
N ILE A 74 -8.29 8.72 2.54
CA ILE A 74 -6.86 8.84 2.26
C ILE A 74 -6.10 8.98 3.58
N LEU A 75 -5.15 8.08 3.83
CA LEU A 75 -4.14 8.22 4.85
C LEU A 75 -2.76 8.24 4.17
N SER A 76 -2.04 9.35 4.33
CA SER A 76 -0.71 9.54 3.76
C SER A 76 0.29 9.89 4.86
N MET A 77 1.34 9.08 4.96
CA MET A 77 2.48 9.23 5.89
C MET A 77 3.80 8.99 5.13
N THR A 78 3.82 9.30 3.84
CA THR A 78 5.00 9.17 2.96
C THR A 78 6.15 10.05 3.45
N SER A 79 7.40 9.62 3.28
CA SER A 79 8.60 10.37 3.70
C SER A 79 8.59 10.68 5.20
N ASN A 80 8.65 9.62 6.01
CA ASN A 80 8.79 9.68 7.46
C ASN A 80 9.91 8.72 7.93
N GLU A 81 10.02 8.47 9.23
CA GLU A 81 11.06 7.59 9.79
C GLU A 81 10.50 6.29 10.40
N LEU A 82 9.27 5.90 10.03
CA LEU A 82 8.58 4.77 10.63
C LEU A 82 9.35 3.47 10.42
N THR A 83 9.64 2.76 11.50
CA THR A 83 10.30 1.44 11.45
C THR A 83 9.31 0.29 11.57
N GLN A 84 8.16 0.54 12.20
CA GLN A 84 7.02 -0.35 12.33
C GLN A 84 5.73 0.49 12.31
N ILE A 85 4.61 -0.14 11.98
CA ILE A 85 3.30 0.50 12.02
C ILE A 85 2.20 -0.54 12.28
N ASP A 86 1.28 -0.23 13.19
CA ASP A 86 0.04 -0.98 13.36
C ASP A 86 -1.10 -0.30 12.59
N ILE A 87 -1.57 -0.94 11.52
CA ILE A 87 -2.69 -0.46 10.71
C ILE A 87 -4.03 -1.15 11.05
N ASN A 88 -4.11 -1.94 12.13
CA ASN A 88 -5.35 -2.56 12.58
C ASN A 88 -6.55 -1.60 12.75
N PRO A 89 -6.35 -0.35 13.24
CA PRO A 89 -7.42 0.64 13.31
C PRO A 89 -8.09 0.96 11.96
N LEU A 90 -7.39 0.76 10.84
CA LEU A 90 -7.94 1.00 9.49
C LEU A 90 -9.01 -0.02 9.08
N SER A 91 -9.16 -1.13 9.81
CA SER A 91 -10.24 -2.10 9.56
C SER A 91 -11.65 -1.52 9.70
N ASN A 92 -11.81 -0.38 10.38
CA ASN A 92 -13.07 0.37 10.49
C ASN A 92 -13.21 1.51 9.45
N CYS A 93 -12.17 1.77 8.66
CA CYS A 93 -12.15 2.81 7.62
C CYS A 93 -12.68 2.24 6.31
N PHE A 94 -13.95 1.84 6.26
CA PHE A 94 -14.54 1.14 5.11
C PHE A 94 -14.50 1.95 3.80
N ALA A 95 -14.38 3.29 3.89
CA ALA A 95 -14.27 4.19 2.76
C ALA A 95 -12.82 4.40 2.26
N LEU A 96 -11.83 3.73 2.87
CA LEU A 96 -10.41 3.92 2.56
C LEU A 96 -10.13 3.55 1.10
N GLN A 97 -9.56 4.50 0.37
CA GLN A 97 -9.20 4.41 -1.04
C GLN A 97 -7.68 4.42 -1.22
N ALA A 98 -6.93 5.14 -0.39
CA ALA A 98 -5.48 5.23 -0.47
C ALA A 98 -4.82 5.02 0.89
N LEU A 99 -3.82 4.13 0.92
CA LEU A 99 -2.82 4.06 1.97
C LEU A 99 -1.45 4.33 1.35
N GLU A 100 -0.83 5.43 1.77
CA GLU A 100 0.45 5.90 1.24
C GLU A 100 1.46 5.99 2.39
N ILE A 101 2.41 5.07 2.40
CA ILE A 101 3.44 4.92 3.45
C ILE A 101 4.82 4.69 2.84
N SER A 102 5.01 5.16 1.60
CA SER A 102 6.28 5.12 0.90
C SER A 102 7.37 5.92 1.62
N ASP A 103 8.64 5.66 1.31
CA ASP A 103 9.79 6.41 1.84
C ASP A 103 9.80 6.44 3.38
N ASN A 104 9.84 5.24 3.96
CA ASN A 104 9.93 5.02 5.39
C ASN A 104 11.03 3.98 5.66
N ARG A 105 11.07 3.39 6.85
CA ARG A 105 12.08 2.40 7.25
C ARG A 105 11.43 1.08 7.69
N LEU A 106 10.21 0.79 7.21
CA LEU A 106 9.42 -0.37 7.62
C LEU A 106 10.14 -1.67 7.24
N THR A 107 10.29 -2.57 8.20
CA THR A 107 10.87 -3.90 7.96
C THR A 107 9.81 -4.98 7.73
N GLU A 108 8.59 -4.73 8.20
CA GLU A 108 7.42 -5.59 8.11
C GLU A 108 6.15 -4.74 8.10
N ILE A 109 5.05 -5.29 7.55
CA ILE A 109 3.71 -4.71 7.66
C ILE A 109 2.66 -5.81 7.51
N ASP A 110 1.66 -5.83 8.40
CA ASP A 110 0.50 -6.71 8.29
C ASP A 110 -0.63 -6.02 7.50
N LEU A 111 -0.94 -6.54 6.32
CA LEU A 111 -2.01 -6.01 5.46
C LEU A 111 -3.41 -6.55 5.81
N SER A 112 -3.55 -7.46 6.78
CA SER A 112 -4.83 -8.07 7.19
C SER A 112 -5.98 -7.07 7.36
N PRO A 113 -5.78 -5.88 7.96
CA PRO A 113 -6.84 -4.87 8.13
C PRO A 113 -7.42 -4.34 6.81
N LEU A 114 -6.63 -4.33 5.73
CA LEU A 114 -7.07 -3.83 4.41
C LEU A 114 -8.12 -4.73 3.75
N SER A 115 -8.26 -5.98 4.20
CA SER A 115 -9.35 -6.86 3.76
C SER A 115 -10.76 -6.30 4.09
N LYS A 116 -10.84 -5.32 5.00
CA LYS A 116 -12.07 -4.59 5.36
C LYS A 116 -12.24 -3.27 4.62
N CYS A 117 -11.35 -2.95 3.68
CA CYS A 117 -11.35 -1.71 2.90
C CYS A 117 -11.70 -2.00 1.42
N PRO A 118 -12.98 -2.30 1.09
CA PRO A 118 -13.37 -2.70 -0.27
C PRO A 118 -13.23 -1.58 -1.32
N GLU A 119 -13.08 -0.33 -0.87
CA GLU A 119 -12.87 0.85 -1.71
C GLU A 119 -11.40 1.12 -2.05
N LEU A 120 -10.46 0.31 -1.55
CA LEU A 120 -9.03 0.52 -1.73
C LEU A 120 -8.66 0.48 -3.22
N ARG A 121 -7.96 1.53 -3.66
CA ARG A 121 -7.48 1.76 -5.04
C ARG A 121 -5.97 1.91 -5.10
N TRP A 122 -5.37 2.55 -4.10
CA TRP A 122 -3.95 2.88 -4.07
C TRP A 122 -3.29 2.29 -2.82
N LEU A 123 -2.29 1.44 -3.05
CA LEU A 123 -1.41 0.95 -2.01
C LEU A 123 0.04 1.26 -2.39
N TYR A 124 0.60 2.28 -1.74
CA TYR A 124 1.96 2.75 -1.96
C TYR A 124 2.82 2.47 -0.72
N ILE A 125 3.76 1.53 -0.87
CA ILE A 125 4.69 1.09 0.19
C ILE A 125 6.12 1.05 -0.38
N SER A 126 6.42 1.91 -1.35
CA SER A 126 7.74 1.96 -1.96
C SER A 126 8.81 2.45 -0.98
N ASP A 127 10.08 2.23 -1.27
CA ASP A 127 11.20 2.84 -0.55
C ASP A 127 11.15 2.55 0.95
N ASN A 128 11.01 1.26 1.27
CA ASN A 128 11.00 0.73 2.63
C ASN A 128 12.06 -0.39 2.73
N ARG A 129 12.01 -1.22 3.77
CA ARG A 129 12.98 -2.30 4.03
C ARG A 129 12.30 -3.66 4.16
N LEU A 130 11.14 -3.83 3.52
CA LEU A 130 10.34 -5.05 3.58
C LEU A 130 11.10 -6.20 2.92
N LYS A 131 11.22 -7.33 3.63
CA LYS A 131 11.87 -8.55 3.10
C LYS A 131 10.87 -9.59 2.59
N GLU A 132 9.66 -9.51 3.13
CA GLU A 132 8.51 -10.35 2.80
C GLU A 132 7.24 -9.50 2.87
N LEU A 133 6.22 -9.88 2.10
CA LEU A 133 4.92 -9.24 2.12
C LEU A 133 3.85 -10.24 1.67
N ASP A 134 2.83 -10.44 2.51
CA ASP A 134 1.68 -11.27 2.16
C ASP A 134 0.58 -10.43 1.50
N LEU A 135 0.22 -10.78 0.26
CA LEU A 135 -0.86 -10.12 -0.49
C LEU A 135 -2.22 -10.80 -0.32
N ASN A 136 -2.34 -11.91 0.43
CA ASN A 136 -3.63 -12.57 0.67
C ASN A 136 -4.72 -11.65 1.23
N PRO A 137 -4.43 -10.68 2.12
CA PRO A 137 -5.44 -9.71 2.57
C PRO A 137 -6.04 -8.85 1.46
N LEU A 138 -5.36 -8.69 0.33
CA LEU A 138 -5.85 -7.93 -0.83
C LEU A 138 -6.77 -8.76 -1.72
N ARG A 139 -6.96 -10.05 -1.41
CA ARG A 139 -7.86 -10.94 -2.17
C ARG A 139 -9.28 -10.39 -2.17
N GLY A 140 -9.80 -10.14 -3.37
CA GLY A 140 -11.16 -9.64 -3.56
C GLY A 140 -11.28 -8.11 -3.55
N LEU A 141 -10.19 -7.35 -3.39
CA LEU A 141 -10.18 -5.90 -3.54
C LEU A 141 -10.26 -5.53 -5.03
N SER A 142 -11.44 -5.68 -5.62
CA SER A 142 -11.69 -5.53 -7.06
C SER A 142 -11.39 -4.13 -7.62
N LYS A 143 -11.39 -3.11 -6.75
CA LYS A 143 -11.12 -1.70 -7.08
C LYS A 143 -9.64 -1.33 -7.00
N LEU A 144 -8.75 -2.25 -6.58
CA LEU A 144 -7.33 -1.96 -6.48
C LEU A 144 -6.78 -1.64 -7.88
N GLN A 145 -6.16 -0.48 -8.01
CA GLN A 145 -5.64 0.07 -9.27
C GLN A 145 -4.11 0.14 -9.26
N TYR A 146 -3.52 0.46 -8.10
CA TYR A 146 -2.10 0.67 -7.96
C TYR A 146 -1.55 -0.16 -6.79
N LEU A 147 -0.56 -0.98 -7.10
CA LEU A 147 0.28 -1.68 -6.13
C LEU A 147 1.74 -1.31 -6.43
N VAL A 148 2.30 -0.43 -5.60
CA VAL A 148 3.68 0.06 -5.77
C VAL A 148 4.50 -0.39 -4.56
N LEU A 149 5.41 -1.32 -4.81
CA LEU A 149 6.30 -1.95 -3.83
C LEU A 149 7.77 -1.76 -4.17
N SER A 150 8.08 -0.85 -5.10
CA SER A 150 9.45 -0.58 -5.55
C SER A 150 10.36 -0.15 -4.41
N GLY A 151 11.67 -0.39 -4.51
CA GLY A 151 12.62 0.10 -3.51
C GLY A 151 12.47 -0.61 -2.16
N ASN A 152 12.25 -1.92 -2.17
CA ASN A 152 12.20 -2.75 -0.97
C ASN A 152 13.28 -3.84 -1.03
N LEU A 153 13.23 -4.82 -0.13
CA LEU A 153 14.18 -5.93 -0.05
C LEU A 153 13.48 -7.29 -0.30
N LEU A 154 12.35 -7.27 -1.02
CA LEU A 154 11.52 -8.45 -1.26
C LEU A 154 12.28 -9.45 -2.13
N ARG A 155 12.28 -10.73 -1.74
CA ARG A 155 12.93 -11.81 -2.50
C ARG A 155 11.96 -12.65 -3.32
N GLU A 156 10.72 -12.71 -2.86
CA GLU A 156 9.62 -13.41 -3.48
C GLU A 156 8.32 -12.64 -3.23
N ILE A 157 7.36 -12.81 -4.14
CA ILE A 157 6.04 -12.22 -4.00
C ILE A 157 5.03 -13.11 -4.72
N ASP A 158 3.94 -13.44 -4.05
CA ASP A 158 2.81 -14.16 -4.66
C ASP A 158 1.76 -13.17 -5.15
N LEU A 159 1.64 -13.03 -6.47
CA LEU A 159 0.65 -12.15 -7.10
C LEU A 159 -0.74 -12.79 -7.24
N ARG A 160 -0.91 -14.11 -7.01
CA ARG A 160 -2.19 -14.82 -7.20
C ARG A 160 -3.36 -14.23 -6.38
N PRO A 161 -3.17 -13.70 -5.16
CA PRO A 161 -4.25 -13.01 -4.44
C PRO A 161 -4.89 -11.85 -5.22
N LEU A 162 -4.16 -11.23 -6.16
CA LEU A 162 -4.63 -10.10 -6.97
C LEU A 162 -5.55 -10.53 -8.13
N ALA A 163 -5.80 -11.83 -8.35
CA ALA A 163 -6.56 -12.34 -9.50
C ALA A 163 -7.98 -11.75 -9.68
N HIS A 164 -8.52 -11.09 -8.65
CA HIS A 164 -9.83 -10.42 -8.69
C HIS A 164 -9.76 -8.88 -8.75
N ALA A 165 -8.57 -8.29 -8.71
CA ALA A 165 -8.33 -6.85 -8.89
C ALA A 165 -8.47 -6.45 -10.37
N ARG A 166 -9.70 -6.46 -10.89
CA ARG A 166 -9.97 -6.22 -12.32
C ARG A 166 -9.65 -4.80 -12.79
N ASP A 167 -9.58 -3.86 -11.87
CA ASP A 167 -9.22 -2.47 -12.14
C ASP A 167 -7.71 -2.22 -12.03
N LEU A 168 -6.88 -3.26 -11.83
CA LEU A 168 -5.44 -3.11 -11.65
C LEU A 168 -4.79 -2.53 -12.92
N ARG A 169 -4.05 -1.42 -12.72
CA ARG A 169 -3.40 -0.65 -13.78
C ARG A 169 -1.90 -0.60 -13.61
N TYR A 170 -1.41 -0.51 -12.37
CA TYR A 170 0.00 -0.33 -12.07
C TYR A 170 0.49 -1.38 -11.06
N VAL A 171 1.51 -2.13 -11.47
CA VAL A 171 2.23 -3.08 -10.61
C VAL A 171 3.72 -2.80 -10.71
N HIS A 172 4.28 -2.17 -9.69
CA HIS A 172 5.69 -1.77 -9.66
C HIS A 172 6.43 -2.53 -8.56
N LEU A 173 7.42 -3.31 -8.98
CA LEU A 173 8.16 -4.27 -8.19
C LEU A 173 9.69 -4.12 -8.37
N ASN A 174 10.14 -3.12 -9.13
CA ASN A 174 11.57 -2.84 -9.36
C ASN A 174 12.30 -2.48 -8.06
N GLU A 175 13.62 -2.47 -8.10
CA GLU A 175 14.47 -2.15 -6.96
C GLU A 175 14.13 -3.03 -5.74
N ASN A 176 14.01 -4.33 -6.00
CA ASN A 176 13.83 -5.37 -5.00
C ASN A 176 14.96 -6.42 -5.14
N SER A 177 14.82 -7.56 -4.46
CA SER A 177 15.79 -8.66 -4.50
C SER A 177 15.22 -9.92 -5.17
N PHE A 178 14.27 -9.74 -6.09
CA PHE A 178 13.66 -10.84 -6.83
C PHE A 178 14.67 -11.52 -7.75
N GLN A 179 14.62 -12.85 -7.82
CA GLN A 179 15.31 -13.62 -8.87
C GLN A 179 14.34 -14.03 -9.98
N THR A 180 13.12 -14.38 -9.59
CA THR A 180 12.06 -14.82 -10.48
C THR A 180 10.71 -14.30 -9.99
N ILE A 181 9.79 -14.03 -10.91
CA ILE A 181 8.41 -13.66 -10.59
C ILE A 181 7.45 -14.41 -11.51
N ASP A 182 6.44 -15.05 -10.91
CA ASP A 182 5.29 -15.59 -11.65
C ASP A 182 4.30 -14.48 -11.99
N ILE A 183 4.29 -14.11 -13.27
CA ILE A 183 3.42 -13.07 -13.81
C ILE A 183 2.13 -13.62 -14.42
N SER A 184 1.81 -14.91 -14.22
CA SER A 184 0.63 -15.56 -14.82
C SER A 184 -0.66 -14.79 -14.58
N VAL A 185 -0.84 -14.21 -13.39
CA VAL A 185 -2.04 -13.45 -13.04
C VAL A 185 -2.16 -12.14 -13.86
N LEU A 186 -1.02 -11.55 -14.26
CA LEU A 186 -0.99 -10.28 -14.99
C LEU A 186 -1.59 -10.40 -16.39
N PHE A 187 -1.59 -11.60 -16.99
CA PHE A 187 -2.22 -11.88 -18.28
C PHE A 187 -3.74 -11.65 -18.28
N HIS A 188 -4.36 -11.53 -17.10
CA HIS A 188 -5.80 -11.37 -16.94
C HIS A 188 -6.23 -9.92 -16.62
N PHE A 189 -5.29 -8.98 -16.57
CA PHE A 189 -5.58 -7.57 -16.28
C PHE A 189 -5.65 -6.76 -17.57
N ASP A 190 -6.84 -6.73 -18.18
CA ASP A 190 -7.07 -6.03 -19.46
C ASP A 190 -6.75 -4.52 -19.39
N ASN A 191 -6.83 -3.92 -18.20
CA ASN A 191 -6.54 -2.51 -17.94
C ASN A 191 -5.11 -2.26 -17.42
N LEU A 192 -4.21 -3.26 -17.48
CA LEU A 192 -2.84 -3.07 -17.01
C LEU A 192 -2.11 -2.07 -17.91
N GLU A 193 -1.75 -0.93 -17.34
CA GLU A 193 -1.08 0.19 -18.01
C GLU A 193 0.43 0.17 -17.77
N SER A 194 0.89 -0.40 -16.66
CA SER A 194 2.31 -0.43 -16.31
C SER A 194 2.66 -1.62 -15.43
N PHE A 195 3.67 -2.37 -15.87
CA PHE A 195 4.33 -3.40 -15.08
C PHE A 195 5.84 -3.14 -15.09
N ILE A 196 6.40 -2.82 -13.93
CA ILE A 196 7.83 -2.48 -13.80
C ILE A 196 8.47 -3.45 -12.81
N VAL A 197 9.55 -4.09 -13.25
CA VAL A 197 10.43 -4.94 -12.43
C VAL A 197 11.83 -4.90 -13.06
N ASP A 198 12.87 -5.14 -12.26
CA ASP A 198 14.26 -5.07 -12.73
C ASP A 198 14.53 -6.03 -13.91
N GLU A 199 15.36 -5.60 -14.85
CA GLU A 199 15.74 -6.37 -16.05
C GLU A 199 16.42 -7.71 -15.71
N SER A 200 17.03 -7.82 -14.52
CA SER A 200 17.68 -9.03 -14.03
C SER A 200 16.71 -10.13 -13.60
N VAL A 201 15.42 -9.81 -13.44
CA VAL A 201 14.41 -10.74 -12.91
C VAL A 201 13.90 -11.64 -14.03
N VAL A 202 13.95 -12.96 -13.79
CA VAL A 202 13.36 -13.95 -14.69
C VAL A 202 11.84 -13.92 -14.56
N LEU A 203 11.14 -13.61 -15.66
CA LEU A 203 9.68 -13.71 -15.69
C LEU A 203 9.27 -15.14 -16.00
N ILE A 204 8.41 -15.73 -15.17
CA ILE A 204 7.77 -17.01 -15.47
C ILE A 204 6.26 -16.85 -15.63
N ALA A 205 5.68 -17.67 -16.51
CA ALA A 205 4.24 -17.72 -16.68
C ALA A 205 3.77 -19.13 -17.08
N ASN A 206 2.52 -19.45 -16.75
CA ASN A 206 1.89 -20.71 -17.11
C ASN A 206 1.82 -20.87 -18.64
N HIS A 207 2.35 -21.97 -19.17
CA HIS A 207 2.38 -22.29 -20.60
C HIS A 207 1.00 -22.21 -21.28
N LYS A 208 -0.10 -22.47 -20.56
CA LYS A 208 -1.46 -22.40 -21.11
C LYS A 208 -1.83 -20.99 -21.57
N LEU A 209 -1.18 -19.96 -21.03
CA LEU A 209 -1.45 -18.55 -21.36
C LEU A 209 -0.84 -18.14 -22.70
N LYS A 210 0.11 -18.90 -23.27
CA LYS A 210 0.71 -18.63 -24.59
C LYS A 210 -0.28 -18.47 -25.73
N HIS A 211 -1.45 -19.09 -25.58
CA HIS A 211 -2.45 -19.21 -26.64
C HIS A 211 -3.59 -18.19 -26.49
N LEU A 212 -3.50 -17.24 -25.55
CA LEU A 212 -4.49 -16.18 -25.46
C LEU A 212 -4.41 -15.30 -26.72
N HIS A 213 -5.57 -14.79 -27.13
CA HIS A 213 -5.68 -13.91 -28.30
C HIS A 213 -5.21 -12.48 -28.03
N TYR A 214 -5.15 -12.10 -26.76
CA TYR A 214 -4.81 -10.77 -26.31
C TYR A 214 -3.94 -10.87 -25.06
N PHE A 215 -2.93 -10.00 -24.99
CA PHE A 215 -2.10 -9.77 -23.82
C PHE A 215 -2.14 -8.28 -23.51
N PRO A 216 -2.19 -7.88 -22.22
CA PRO A 216 -2.04 -6.47 -21.86
C PRO A 216 -0.72 -5.91 -22.38
N ASP A 217 -0.71 -4.64 -22.81
CA ASP A 217 0.44 -4.01 -23.47
C ASP A 217 1.76 -4.18 -22.69
N PRO A 218 1.82 -3.95 -21.34
CA PRO A 218 3.06 -4.14 -20.58
C PRO A 218 3.57 -5.58 -20.54
N ILE A 219 2.70 -6.57 -20.71
CA ILE A 219 3.08 -7.99 -20.79
C ILE A 219 3.54 -8.32 -22.21
N ASN A 220 2.88 -7.75 -23.22
CA ASN A 220 3.23 -7.96 -24.62
C ASN A 220 4.64 -7.42 -24.94
N GLU A 221 5.01 -6.27 -24.37
CA GLU A 221 6.34 -5.66 -24.50
C GLU A 221 7.48 -6.56 -23.98
N ARG A 222 7.17 -7.47 -23.04
CA ARG A 222 8.16 -8.35 -22.39
C ARG A 222 7.93 -9.83 -22.70
N LEU A 223 7.06 -10.15 -23.65
CA LEU A 223 6.61 -11.51 -23.90
C LEU A 223 7.75 -12.46 -24.31
N GLU A 224 8.75 -11.94 -25.02
CA GLU A 224 9.93 -12.70 -25.46
C GLU A 224 10.85 -13.10 -24.29
N GLU A 225 10.79 -12.37 -23.18
CA GLU A 225 11.58 -12.64 -21.96
C GLU A 225 10.94 -13.70 -21.06
N VAL A 226 9.66 -14.02 -21.29
CA VAL A 226 8.87 -14.91 -20.42
C VAL A 226 9.30 -16.36 -20.61
N GLN A 227 9.72 -16.99 -19.51
CA GLN A 227 9.95 -18.42 -19.42
C GLN A 227 8.66 -19.16 -19.07
N TRP A 228 8.25 -20.05 -19.96
CA TRP A 228 6.95 -20.70 -19.85
C TRP A 228 7.06 -22.03 -19.10
N SER A 229 6.41 -22.10 -17.93
CA SER A 229 6.40 -23.31 -17.10
C SER A 229 5.17 -24.18 -17.36
N HIS A 230 5.35 -25.50 -17.36
CA HIS A 230 4.25 -26.48 -17.39
C HIS A 230 3.72 -26.79 -15.99
N GLU A 231 4.52 -26.50 -14.97
CA GLU A 231 4.21 -26.64 -13.56
C GLU A 231 3.96 -25.24 -13.01
N VAL A 232 2.73 -24.99 -12.55
CA VAL A 232 2.51 -23.93 -11.56
C VAL A 232 3.07 -24.49 -10.26
N PRO A 233 4.03 -23.85 -9.58
CA PRO A 233 4.36 -24.26 -8.24
C PRO A 233 3.09 -24.12 -7.40
N GLU A 234 2.47 -25.24 -7.04
CA GLU A 234 1.54 -25.23 -5.93
C GLU A 234 2.35 -24.75 -4.73
N SER A 235 2.15 -23.50 -4.33
CA SER A 235 2.65 -23.00 -3.06
C SER A 235 2.28 -24.03 -2.01
N SER A 236 3.30 -24.63 -1.42
CA SER A 236 3.20 -25.60 -0.35
C SER A 236 2.19 -25.10 0.67
N SER A 237 1.01 -25.71 0.69
CA SER A 237 0.12 -25.68 1.81
C SER A 237 0.83 -26.38 2.96
N THR A 238 1.62 -25.63 3.74
CA THR A 238 2.05 -26.10 5.04
C THR A 238 0.86 -25.98 5.98
N SER A 239 0.29 -27.16 6.23
CA SER A 239 -0.54 -27.61 7.36
C SER A 239 -0.49 -26.76 8.62
#